data_AF-E4UYZ6-F1
#
_entry.id   AF-E4UYZ6-F1
#
_cell.length_a   1.000
_cell.length_b   1.000
_cell.length_c   1.000
_cell.angle_alpha   90.00
_cell.angle_beta   90.00
_cell.angle_gamma   90.00
#
_symmetry.space_group_name_H-M   'P 1'
#
loop_
_entity.id
_entity.type
_entity.pdbx_description
1 polymer ?
#
loop_
_entity_poly.entity_id
_entity_poly.type
_entity_poly.pdbx_seq_one_letter_code
_entity_poly.pdbx_strand_id
1 'polypeptide(L)'
;MHLFTVLVLSMAAFGIARPSPDVYREPTPFATLYIGQGHCEDGGDRRLIPFGESDSECIALSVKAGSGIADSLSTSVNMACITYNDADCKEKADTLIMKPTSCWNFSDSVRAFKCFV
;
A
#
# COMPACT_ATOMS: atom_id res chain seq x y z
N MET A 1 42.23 21.39 -54.40
CA MET A 1 42.46 20.93 -53.02
C MET A 1 41.31 21.39 -52.12
N HIS A 2 40.08 20.88 -52.31
CA HIS A 2 38.97 21.07 -51.37
C HIS A 2 37.95 19.97 -51.63
N LEU A 3 37.31 19.47 -50.57
CA LEU A 3 36.20 18.51 -50.55
C LEU A 3 36.58 17.01 -50.42
N PHE A 4 37.58 16.69 -49.59
CA PHE A 4 37.71 15.38 -48.94
C PHE A 4 36.91 15.28 -47.63
N THR A 5 36.00 16.22 -47.35
CA THR A 5 35.37 16.38 -46.03
C THR A 5 33.94 15.85 -45.90
N VAL A 6 33.39 15.17 -46.91
CA VAL A 6 31.97 14.75 -46.87
C VAL A 6 31.76 13.34 -46.28
N LEU A 7 32.82 12.59 -45.94
CA LEU A 7 32.68 11.15 -45.68
C LEU A 7 32.69 10.70 -44.21
N VAL A 8 32.68 11.61 -43.23
CA VAL A 8 32.85 11.25 -41.80
C VAL A 8 31.71 11.74 -40.89
N LEU A 9 30.51 11.97 -41.41
CA LEU A 9 29.38 12.46 -40.60
C LEU A 9 28.14 11.55 -40.60
N SER A 10 28.30 10.24 -40.83
CA SER A 10 27.17 9.30 -40.94
C SER A 10 27.13 8.17 -39.89
N MET A 11 27.93 8.22 -38.83
CA MET A 11 27.86 7.23 -37.74
C MET A 11 28.03 7.85 -36.36
N ALA A 12 26.95 8.44 -35.81
CA ALA A 12 26.80 8.61 -34.36
C ALA A 12 25.38 9.05 -33.99
N ALA A 13 24.36 8.30 -34.39
CA ALA A 13 23.02 8.52 -33.86
C ALA A 13 22.19 7.23 -33.81
N PHE A 14 22.82 6.11 -33.46
CA PHE A 14 22.12 5.01 -32.80
C PHE A 14 22.38 5.13 -31.30
N GLY A 15 21.98 6.28 -30.74
CA GLY A 15 21.61 6.34 -29.34
C GLY A 15 20.35 5.51 -29.23
N ILE A 16 20.53 4.22 -28.94
CA ILE A 16 19.49 3.35 -28.44
C ILE A 16 18.89 4.14 -27.27
N ALA A 17 17.72 4.73 -27.49
CA ALA A 17 16.82 5.10 -26.43
C ALA A 17 16.50 3.78 -25.76
N ARG A 18 17.37 3.34 -24.83
CA ARG A 18 16.99 2.41 -23.81
C ARG A 18 15.77 3.10 -23.20
N PRO A 19 14.55 2.54 -23.31
CA PRO A 19 13.53 2.99 -22.39
C PRO A 19 14.22 2.91 -21.04
N SER A 20 14.29 4.04 -20.36
CA SER A 20 14.57 4.06 -18.94
C SER A 20 13.81 2.87 -18.36
N PRO A 21 14.37 2.10 -17.43
CA PRO A 21 13.52 1.26 -16.62
C PRO A 21 12.63 2.24 -15.86
N ASP A 22 11.54 2.67 -16.51
CA ASP A 22 10.30 3.04 -15.88
C ASP A 22 10.03 1.80 -15.06
N VAL A 23 10.48 1.93 -13.82
CA VAL A 23 10.28 1.03 -12.72
C VAL A 23 8.84 0.60 -12.90
N TYR A 24 8.65 -0.63 -13.36
CA TYR A 24 7.36 -1.29 -13.30
C TYR A 24 7.18 -1.53 -11.81
N ARG A 25 6.85 -0.44 -11.10
CA ARG A 25 6.51 -0.43 -9.70
C ARG A 25 5.18 -1.15 -9.74
N GLU A 26 5.20 -2.42 -9.34
CA GLU A 26 3.96 -3.14 -9.12
C GLU A 26 3.03 -2.22 -8.31
N PRO A 27 1.73 -2.17 -8.66
CA PRO A 27 0.80 -1.29 -7.97
C PRO A 27 0.93 -1.56 -6.46
N THR A 28 1.29 -0.52 -5.71
CA THR A 28 1.52 -0.64 -4.26
C THR A 28 0.27 -1.26 -3.64
N PRO A 29 0.40 -2.42 -2.97
CA PRO A 29 -0.76 -3.07 -2.40
C PRO A 29 -1.40 -2.15 -1.35
N PHE A 30 -2.73 -2.14 -1.31
CA PHE A 30 -3.48 -1.26 -0.42
C PHE A 30 -4.55 -2.04 0.34
N ALA A 31 -4.76 -1.70 1.61
CA ALA A 31 -6.02 -1.99 2.30
C ALA A 31 -6.94 -0.78 2.26
N THR A 32 -8.23 -1.06 2.34
CA THR A 32 -9.25 -0.06 2.63
C THR A 32 -9.63 -0.17 4.10
N LEU A 33 -9.38 0.87 4.87
CA LEU A 33 -9.86 1.04 6.24
C LEU A 33 -11.21 1.77 6.19
N TYR A 34 -12.22 1.22 6.86
CA TYR A 34 -13.55 1.81 6.97
C TYR A 34 -13.72 2.42 8.35
N ILE A 35 -14.20 3.66 8.37
CA ILE A 35 -14.33 4.49 9.57
C ILE A 35 -15.83 4.75 9.82
N GLY A 36 -16.28 4.50 11.05
CA GLY A 36 -17.68 4.59 11.47
C GLY A 36 -18.45 3.27 11.32
N GLN A 37 -19.68 3.25 11.84
CA GLN A 37 -20.50 2.05 12.15
C GLN A 37 -20.95 1.19 10.94
N GLY A 38 -20.34 1.35 9.76
CA GLY A 38 -20.57 0.54 8.57
C GLY A 38 -19.47 -0.51 8.37
N HIS A 39 -19.81 -1.78 8.60
CA HIS A 39 -18.91 -2.92 8.41
C HIS A 39 -18.72 -3.24 6.92
N CYS A 40 -17.62 -2.80 6.29
CA CYS A 40 -17.26 -2.98 4.85
C CYS A 40 -18.35 -2.79 3.77
N GLU A 41 -19.57 -2.49 4.16
CA GLU A 41 -20.74 -2.14 3.37
C GLU A 41 -21.26 -0.88 4.03
N ASP A 42 -20.89 0.26 3.43
CA ASP A 42 -21.71 1.46 3.30
C ASP A 42 -20.86 2.70 3.00
N GLY A 43 -21.53 3.76 2.52
CA GLY A 43 -20.98 5.06 2.14
C GLY A 43 -20.39 5.89 3.29
N GLY A 44 -19.79 5.23 4.28
CA GLY A 44 -19.00 5.87 5.33
C GLY A 44 -17.61 6.29 4.84
N ASP A 45 -16.88 6.98 5.71
CA ASP A 45 -15.53 7.47 5.40
C ASP A 45 -14.56 6.29 5.22
N ARG A 46 -13.86 6.29 4.09
CA ARG A 46 -12.88 5.24 3.74
C ARG A 46 -11.51 5.86 3.59
N ARG A 47 -10.49 5.17 4.09
CA ARG A 47 -9.09 5.54 3.90
C ARG A 47 -8.30 4.41 3.29
N LEU A 48 -7.62 4.71 2.19
CA LEU A 48 -6.66 3.82 1.58
C LEU A 48 -5.37 3.84 2.41
N ILE A 49 -4.91 2.65 2.78
CA ILE A 49 -3.67 2.46 3.51
C ILE A 49 -2.72 1.74 2.55
N PRO A 50 -1.74 2.45 1.96
CA PRO A 50 -0.73 1.82 1.15
C PRO A 50 0.18 1.00 2.06
N PHE A 51 0.41 -0.26 1.70
CA PHE A 51 1.48 -1.06 2.26
C PHE A 51 2.61 -1.05 1.24
N GLY A 52 3.64 -0.25 1.51
CA GLY A 52 4.83 -0.19 0.65
C GLY A 52 5.73 -1.41 0.83
N GLU A 53 6.68 -1.60 -0.09
CA GLU A 53 7.78 -2.60 -0.02
C GLU A 53 8.61 -2.54 1.28
N SER A 54 8.44 -1.48 2.09
CA SER A 54 8.99 -1.42 3.43
C SER A 54 8.01 -2.09 4.37
N ASP A 55 8.39 -3.27 4.85
CA ASP A 55 7.79 -3.96 5.98
C ASP A 55 7.19 -2.97 7.01
N SER A 56 5.86 -2.92 7.04
CA SER A 56 5.17 -3.20 8.29
C SER A 56 5.27 -2.09 9.38
N GLU A 57 4.95 -0.85 9.03
CA GLU A 57 4.73 0.21 10.03
C GLU A 57 3.53 -0.13 10.93
N CYS A 58 3.67 0.12 12.23
CA CYS A 58 2.57 0.01 13.17
C CYS A 58 1.54 1.10 12.86
N ILE A 59 0.32 0.70 12.50
CA ILE A 59 -0.75 1.63 12.17
C ILE A 59 -1.70 1.72 13.35
N ALA A 60 -1.56 2.79 14.13
CA ALA A 60 -2.55 3.15 15.14
C ALA A 60 -3.87 3.56 14.47
N LEU A 61 -4.97 2.90 14.86
CA LEU A 61 -6.31 3.17 14.34
C LEU A 61 -6.71 4.62 14.59
N SER A 62 -6.36 5.22 15.74
CA SER A 62 -6.64 6.64 16.02
C SER A 62 -5.97 7.60 15.03
N VAL A 63 -4.74 7.30 14.62
CA VAL A 63 -3.98 8.16 13.69
C VAL A 63 -4.58 8.09 12.29
N LYS A 64 -4.96 6.90 11.84
CA LYS A 64 -5.54 6.73 10.51
C LYS A 64 -7.03 7.03 10.46
N ALA A 65 -7.82 6.70 11.47
CA ALA A 65 -9.26 6.99 11.52
C ALA A 65 -9.58 8.45 11.90
N GLY A 66 -8.60 9.18 12.47
CA GLY A 66 -8.85 10.51 13.02
C GLY A 66 -9.70 10.42 14.30
N SER A 67 -10.65 11.34 14.48
CA SER A 67 -11.62 11.28 15.59
C SER A 67 -12.68 10.18 15.42
N GLY A 68 -12.70 9.48 14.28
CA GLY A 68 -13.60 8.36 14.02
C GLY A 68 -13.08 7.04 14.57
N ILE A 69 -13.98 6.12 14.89
CA ILE A 69 -13.63 4.74 15.24
C ILE A 69 -13.48 3.96 13.93
N ALA A 70 -12.35 3.30 13.74
CA ALA A 70 -12.18 2.38 12.63
C ALA A 70 -12.81 1.04 13.00
N ASP A 71 -13.80 0.62 12.21
CA ASP A 71 -14.65 -0.52 12.56
C ASP A 71 -14.37 -1.73 11.68
N SER A 72 -13.77 -1.56 10.50
CA SER A 72 -13.42 -2.68 9.64
C SER A 72 -12.28 -2.41 8.65
N LEU A 73 -11.69 -3.50 8.16
CA LEU A 73 -10.59 -3.53 7.21
C LEU A 73 -10.94 -4.47 6.05
N SER A 74 -10.64 -4.06 4.82
CA SER A 74 -10.69 -4.93 3.64
C SER A 74 -9.43 -4.78 2.79
N THR A 75 -9.16 -5.77 1.95
CA THR A 75 -7.98 -5.81 1.07
C THR A 75 -8.34 -6.28 -0.33
N SER A 76 -7.60 -5.80 -1.33
CA SER A 76 -7.68 -6.28 -2.72
C SER A 76 -6.68 -7.40 -3.03
N VAL A 77 -5.76 -7.70 -2.11
CA VAL A 77 -4.71 -8.72 -2.23
C VAL A 77 -4.74 -9.68 -1.04
N ASN A 78 -4.07 -10.83 -1.15
CA ASN A 78 -3.82 -11.66 0.03
C ASN A 78 -2.92 -10.87 0.99
N MET A 79 -3.25 -10.89 2.27
CA MET A 79 -2.56 -10.10 3.27
C MET A 79 -2.69 -10.75 4.64
N ALA A 80 -1.60 -10.80 5.39
CA ALA A 80 -1.63 -11.14 6.80
C ALA A 80 -1.55 -9.87 7.63
N CYS A 81 -2.38 -9.71 8.65
CA CYS A 81 -2.33 -8.58 9.57
C CYS A 81 -2.24 -9.06 11.01
N ILE A 82 -1.39 -8.43 11.81
CA ILE A 82 -1.37 -8.61 13.26
C ILE A 82 -2.12 -7.43 13.86
N THR A 83 -3.07 -7.70 14.75
CA THR A 83 -3.80 -6.67 15.51
C THR A 83 -3.21 -6.54 16.91
N TYR A 84 -3.37 -5.36 17.51
CA TYR A 84 -2.80 -5.02 18.81
C TYR A 84 -3.82 -4.28 19.67
N ASN A 85 -3.78 -4.53 20.99
CA ASN A 85 -4.64 -3.87 21.98
C ASN A 85 -4.12 -2.48 22.36
N ASP A 86 -2.88 -2.15 22.02
CA ASP A 86 -2.26 -0.85 22.23
C ASP A 86 -1.96 -0.13 20.89
N ALA A 87 -1.71 1.17 20.96
CA ALA A 87 -1.45 1.99 19.78
C ALA A 87 0.00 1.88 19.26
N ASP A 88 0.92 1.34 20.06
CA ASP A 88 2.36 1.24 19.73
C ASP A 88 2.75 -0.15 19.18
N CYS A 89 1.77 -1.05 18.97
CA CYS A 89 1.96 -2.43 18.54
C CYS A 89 2.85 -3.27 19.46
N LYS A 90 2.68 -3.15 20.78
CA LYS A 90 3.43 -3.91 21.80
C LYS A 90 2.66 -5.13 22.32
N GLU A 91 1.35 -5.00 22.48
CA GLU A 91 0.44 -6.01 23.02
C GLU A 91 -0.36 -6.64 21.89
N LYS A 92 0.17 -7.72 21.35
CA LYS A 92 -0.47 -8.48 20.27
C LYS A 92 -1.83 -9.02 20.73
N ALA A 93 -2.87 -8.74 19.96
CA ALA A 93 -4.21 -9.26 20.14
C ALA A 93 -4.40 -10.54 19.32
N ASP A 94 -4.27 -10.46 17.99
CA ASP A 94 -4.53 -11.58 17.09
C ASP A 94 -3.73 -11.51 15.78
N THR A 95 -3.84 -12.54 14.94
CA THR A 95 -3.31 -12.60 13.57
C THR A 95 -4.40 -12.97 12.59
N LEU A 96 -4.62 -12.10 11.62
CA LEU A 96 -5.66 -12.17 10.61
C LEU A 96 -5.04 -12.57 9.27
N ILE A 97 -5.59 -13.59 8.63
CA ILE A 97 -5.23 -13.96 7.26
C ILE A 97 -6.36 -13.53 6.35
N MET A 98 -6.15 -12.42 5.65
CA MET A 98 -7.13 -11.77 4.79
C MET A 98 -6.92 -12.17 3.33
N LYS A 99 -8.01 -12.52 2.67
CA LYS A 99 -8.06 -12.76 1.22
C LYS A 99 -8.58 -11.51 0.50
N PRO A 100 -8.33 -11.37 -0.82
CA PRO A 100 -8.99 -10.36 -1.63
C PRO A 100 -10.49 -10.35 -1.35
N THR A 101 -11.06 -9.14 -1.22
CA THR A 101 -12.47 -8.87 -0.92
C THR A 101 -12.98 -9.39 0.42
N SER A 102 -12.11 -9.93 1.28
CA SER A 102 -12.50 -10.26 2.66
C SER A 102 -12.68 -8.98 3.47
N CYS A 103 -13.77 -8.92 4.22
CA CYS A 103 -14.02 -7.89 5.21
C CYS A 103 -13.70 -8.46 6.60
N TRP A 104 -12.97 -7.70 7.40
CA TRP A 104 -12.75 -8.02 8.79
C TRP A 104 -13.16 -6.86 9.68
N ASN A 105 -14.00 -7.14 10.68
CA ASN A 105 -14.46 -6.15 11.65
C ASN A 105 -13.55 -6.15 12.87
N PHE A 106 -13.08 -4.97 13.26
CA PHE A 106 -12.30 -4.80 14.49
C PHE A 106 -13.19 -5.07 15.70
N SER A 107 -12.65 -5.75 16.72
CA SER A 107 -13.24 -5.72 18.05
C SER A 107 -12.94 -4.38 18.72
N ASP A 108 -13.77 -3.98 19.69
CA ASP A 108 -13.61 -2.74 20.46
C ASP A 108 -12.26 -2.62 21.18
N SER A 109 -11.53 -3.73 21.31
CA SER A 109 -10.21 -3.80 21.94
C SER A 109 -9.04 -3.47 21.00
N VAL A 110 -9.22 -3.55 19.67
CA VAL A 110 -8.12 -3.28 18.75
C VAL A 110 -7.83 -1.78 18.72
N ARG A 111 -6.53 -1.44 18.76
CA ARG A 111 -6.03 -0.05 18.74
C ARG A 111 -5.01 0.18 17.64
N ALA A 112 -4.29 -0.85 17.22
CA ALA A 112 -3.38 -0.77 16.09
C ALA A 112 -3.34 -2.08 15.31
N PHE A 113 -2.79 -2.03 14.11
CA PHE A 113 -2.51 -3.21 13.32
C PHE A 113 -1.27 -3.04 12.46
N LYS A 114 -0.74 -4.16 11.98
CA LYS A 114 0.46 -4.24 11.16
C LYS A 114 0.26 -5.31 10.10
N CYS A 115 0.33 -4.97 8.82
CA CYS A 115 0.03 -5.90 7.73
C CYS A 115 1.24 -6.22 6.86
N PHE A 116 1.18 -7.38 6.21
CA PHE A 116 2.22 -8.02 5.42
C PHE A 116 1.55 -8.64 4.18
N VAL A 117 2.11 -8.41 2.99
CA VAL A 117 1.59 -8.90 1.69
C VAL A 117 2.40 -10.10 1.23
#